data_AF-A0A940U0G0-F1
#
_entry.id   AF-A0A940U0G0-F1
#
_cell.length_a   1.000
_cell.length_b   1.000
_cell.length_c   1.000
_cell.angle_alpha   90.00
_cell.angle_beta   90.00
_cell.angle_gamma   90.00
#
_symmetry.space_group_name_H-M   'P 1'
#
loop_
_entity.id
_entity.type
_entity.pdbx_description
1 polymer ?
#
loop_
_entity_poly.entity_id
_entity_poly.type
_entity_poly.pdbx_seq_one_letter_code
_entity_poly.pdbx_strand_id
1 'polypeptide(L)' 'MAKLTQRIKEIFEKQGTVVLATASKEGMPNVVPVNAKKILDDETILIS' A
#
# COMPACT_ATOMS: atom_id res chain seq x y z
N MET A 1 -0.71 15.35 -6.79
CA MET A 1 -1.01 13.91 -6.61
C MET A 1 -2.00 13.76 -5.47
N ALA A 2 -2.68 12.63 -5.36
CA ALA A 2 -3.55 12.38 -4.21
C ALA A 2 -2.68 12.08 -2.98
N LYS A 3 -2.96 12.75 -1.85
CA LYS A 3 -2.25 12.55 -0.58
C LYS A 3 -3.03 11.61 0.34
N LEU A 4 -2.31 10.86 1.19
CA LEU A 4 -2.92 10.08 2.25
C LEU A 4 -3.58 11.02 3.26
N THR A 5 -4.90 10.95 3.37
CA THR A 5 -5.61 11.65 4.45
C THR A 5 -5.26 11.02 5.80
N GLN A 6 -5.37 11.80 6.87
CA GLN A 6 -5.11 11.32 8.22
C GLN A 6 -5.89 10.03 8.55
N ARG A 7 -7.17 9.97 8.14
CA ARG A 7 -8.02 8.78 8.30
C ARG A 7 -7.43 7.54 7.61
N ILE A 8 -6.90 7.68 6.39
CA ILE A 8 -6.33 6.53 5.66
C ILE A 8 -5.04 6.07 6.32
N LYS A 9 -4.18 6.98 6.77
CA LYS A 9 -2.95 6.63 7.50
C LYS A 9 -3.26 5.79 8.74
N GLU A 10 -4.25 6.19 9.52
CA GLU A 10 -4.67 5.46 10.72
C GLU A 10 -5.21 4.06 10.43
N ILE A 11 -6.00 3.90 9.37
CA ILE A 11 -6.49 2.59 8.94
C ILE A 11 -5.32 1.71 8.49
N PHE A 12 -4.42 2.27 7.68
CA PHE A 12 -3.29 1.54 7.10
C PHE A 12 -2.31 1.03 8.16
N GLU A 13 -2.01 1.84 9.19
CA GLU A 13 -1.14 1.45 10.32
C GLU A 13 -1.78 0.39 11.23
N LYS A 14 -3.11 0.45 11.44
CA LYS A 14 -3.83 -0.55 12.25
C LYS A 14 -4.05 -1.87 11.51
N GLN A 15 -4.07 -1.84 10.18
CA GLN A 15 -4.27 -3.03 9.37
C GLN A 15 -3.00 -3.91 9.41
N GLY A 16 -3.14 -5.14 9.92
CA GLY A 16 -2.01 -6.08 9.99
C GLY A 16 -1.45 -6.44 8.61
N THR A 17 -2.35 -6.86 7.71
CA THR A 17 -2.03 -7.28 6.34
C THR A 17 -2.77 -6.43 5.33
N VAL A 18 -2.05 -5.91 4.34
CA VAL A 18 -2.63 -5.23 3.16
C VAL A 18 -2.47 -6.11 1.93
N VAL A 19 -3.27 -5.85 0.89
CA VAL A 19 -3.14 -6.52 -0.41
C VAL A 19 -2.54 -5.56 -1.43
N LEU A 20 -1.42 -5.97 -2.05
CA LEU A 20 -0.78 -5.20 -3.11
C LEU A 20 -1.11 -5.85 -4.45
N ALA A 21 -1.87 -5.13 -5.28
CA ALA A 21 -2.18 -5.52 -6.65
C ALA A 21 -1.21 -4.85 -7.63
N THR A 22 -0.62 -5.65 -8.52
CA THR A 22 0.23 -5.21 -9.61
C THR A 22 -0.20 -5.86 -10.91
N ALA A 23 0.37 -5.41 -12.03
CA ALA A 23 0.21 -6.06 -13.32
C ALA A 23 1.53 -6.05 -14.10
N SER A 24 1.73 -7.06 -14.95
CA SER A 24 2.82 -7.05 -15.93
C SER A 24 2.60 -5.96 -16.98
N LYS A 25 3.59 -5.74 -17.85
CA LYS A 25 3.44 -4.82 -18.99
C LYS A 25 2.36 -5.26 -19.98
N GLU A 26 2.07 -6.56 -20.07
CA GLU A 26 0.94 -7.09 -20.86
C GLU A 26 -0.39 -7.05 -20.10
N GLY A 27 -0.43 -6.52 -18.88
CA GLY A 27 -1.65 -6.37 -18.08
C GLY A 27 -2.06 -7.64 -17.32
N MET A 28 -1.22 -8.66 -17.24
CA MET A 28 -1.49 -9.86 -16.43
C MET A 28 -1.46 -9.48 -14.93
N PRO A 29 -2.55 -9.67 -14.16
CA PRO A 29 -2.62 -9.24 -12.78
C PRO A 29 -1.85 -10.17 -11.83
N ASN A 30 -1.35 -9.61 -10.74
CA ASN A 30 -0.81 -10.33 -9.60
C ASN A 30 -1.25 -9.64 -8.30
N VAL A 31 -1.65 -10.40 -7.28
CA VAL A 31 -2.07 -9.86 -5.98
C VAL A 31 -1.42 -10.67 -4.87
N VAL A 32 -0.76 -9.99 -3.93
CA VAL A 32 -0.07 -10.63 -2.80
C VAL A 32 -0.42 -9.96 -1.47
N PRO A 33 -0.48 -10.72 -0.37
CA PRO A 33 -0.58 -10.16 0.97
C PRO A 33 0.77 -9.61 1.43
N VAL A 34 0.77 -8.45 2.08
CA VAL A 34 1.97 -7.77 2.61
C VAL A 34 1.74 -7.37 4.06
N ASN A 35 2.65 -7.77 4.95
CA ASN A 35 2.64 -7.39 6.36
C ASN A 35 3.64 -6.26 6.66
N ALA A 36 4.81 -6.31 6.00
CA ALA A 36 5.89 -5.35 6.19
C ALA A 36 5.63 -4.09 5.35
N LYS A 37 5.07 -3.08 6.00
CA LYS A 37 4.71 -1.80 5.39
C LYS A 37 5.03 -0.65 6.33
N LYS A 38 5.35 0.51 5.78
CA LYS A 38 5.59 1.73 6.54
C LYS A 38 5.23 2.96 5.72
N ILE A 39 4.50 3.89 6.32
CA ILE A 39 4.28 5.22 5.72
C ILE A 39 5.54 6.06 5.98
N LEU A 40 6.15 6.62 4.93
CA LEU A 40 7.32 7.50 5.04
C LEU A 40 6.91 8.97 5.08
N ASP A 41 5.94 9.35 4.23
CA ASP A 41 5.33 10.68 4.17
C ASP A 41 3.91 10.60 3.56
N ASP A 42 3.31 11.76 3.26
CA ASP A 42 1.93 11.86 2.75
C ASP A 42 1.71 11.21 1.39
N GLU A 43 2.77 10.95 0.62
CA GLU A 43 2.73 10.45 -0.75
C GLU A 43 3.58 9.17 -0.95
N THR A 44 4.28 8.70 0.09
CA THR A 44 5.24 7.60 0.00
C THR A 44 4.96 6.49 1.02
N ILE A 45 4.79 5.26 0.51
CA ILE A 45 4.69 4.02 1.31
C ILE A 45 5.86 3.11 0.95
N LEU A 46 6.58 2.63 1.95
CA LEU A 46 7.57 1.58 1.83
C LEU A 46 6.89 0.21 2.02
N ILE A 47 7.17 -0.72 1.12
CA ILE A 47 6.76 -2.12 1.16
C ILE A 47 8.02 -2.99 1.12
N SER A 48 8.10 -4.01 2.00
CA SER A 48 9.22 -4.97 2.06
C SER A 48 8.75 -6.41 1.92
#